data_AF-A0A8T7JE93-F1
#
_entry.id   AF-A0A8T7JE93-F1
#
_cell.length_a   1.000
_cell.length_b   1.000
_cell.length_c   1.000
_cell.angle_alpha   90.00
_cell.angle_beta   90.00
_cell.angle_gamma   90.00
#
_symmetry.space_group_name_H-M   'P 1'
#
loop_
_entity.id
_entity.type
_entity.pdbx_description
1 polymer ?
#
loop_
_entity_poly.entity_id
_entity_poly.type
_entity_poly.pdbx_seq_one_letter_code
_entity_poly.pdbx_strand_id
1 'polypeptide(L)'
;FQGGEVFRSGLTYKRGAGNVFYFRPGHETYPTYHDDNVKLVLKNAVKWAYNPVAQLNPATVHDAPNVPVDHAPEKIVERGPKLHQVGEAGYR
;
A
#
# COMPACT_ATOMS: atom_id res chain seq x y z
N PHE A 1 10.46 17.85 -14.80
CA PHE A 1 11.18 16.73 -15.45
C PHE A 1 11.65 17.23 -16.79
N GLN A 2 12.96 17.24 -17.01
CA GLN A 2 13.55 17.82 -18.21
C GLN A 2 13.37 16.92 -19.46
N GLY A 3 12.95 15.66 -19.26
CA GLY A 3 12.86 14.64 -20.32
C GLY A 3 11.45 14.12 -20.65
N GLY A 4 10.37 14.83 -20.31
CA GLY A 4 9.00 14.41 -20.69
C GLY A 4 8.44 13.19 -19.94
N GLU A 5 9.20 12.62 -19.00
CA GLU A 5 8.73 11.57 -18.11
C GLU A 5 7.67 12.11 -17.16
N VAL A 6 6.42 11.65 -17.32
CA VAL A 6 5.33 11.89 -16.37
C VAL A 6 5.51 10.93 -15.20
N PHE A 7 6.51 11.17 -14.36
CA PHE A 7 6.56 10.47 -13.08
C PHE A 7 5.46 11.04 -12.20
N ARG A 8 4.50 10.20 -11.79
CA ARG A 8 3.39 10.64 -10.95
C ARG A 8 3.98 11.08 -9.61
N SER A 9 4.02 12.38 -9.36
CA SER A 9 4.61 12.96 -8.14
C SER A 9 3.94 12.49 -6.85
N GLY A 10 2.75 11.89 -6.94
CA GLY A 10 2.14 11.15 -5.86
C GLY A 10 1.22 10.02 -6.36
N LEU A 11 0.99 9.04 -5.49
CA LEU A 11 0.14 7.89 -5.75
C LEU A 11 -0.56 7.46 -4.45
N THR A 12 -1.84 7.10 -4.56
CA THR A 12 -2.64 6.51 -3.49
C THR A 12 -2.95 5.06 -3.83
N TYR A 13 -2.86 4.19 -2.84
CA TYR A 13 -3.26 2.79 -2.97
C TYR A 13 -3.71 2.24 -1.62
N LYS A 14 -4.38 1.09 -1.65
CA LYS A 14 -4.84 0.40 -0.46
C LYS A 14 -4.16 -0.96 -0.34
N ARG A 15 -3.82 -1.35 0.89
CA ARG A 15 -3.34 -2.69 1.21
C ARG A 15 -4.10 -3.19 2.45
N GLY A 16 -4.99 -4.16 2.25
CA GLY A 16 -5.94 -4.57 3.29
C GLY A 16 -6.77 -3.38 3.77
N ALA A 17 -6.84 -3.18 5.08
CA ALA A 17 -7.47 -2.00 5.67
C ALA A 17 -6.59 -0.73 5.65
N GLY A 18 -5.33 -0.81 5.23
CA GLY A 18 -4.41 0.32 5.23
C GLY A 18 -4.56 1.20 3.98
N ASN A 19 -4.59 2.51 4.18
CA ASN A 19 -4.44 3.51 3.13
C ASN A 19 -2.95 3.90 3.03
N VAL A 20 -2.39 3.85 1.82
CA VAL A 20 -0.96 4.19 1.58
C VAL A 20 -0.87 5.33 0.59
N PHE A 21 -0.07 6.33 0.97
CA PHE A 21 0.23 7.50 0.15
C PHE A 21 1.73 7.58 -0.13
N TYR A 22 2.10 7.61 -1.41
CA TYR A 22 3.45 7.85 -1.88
C TYR A 22 3.58 9.27 -2.41
N PHE A 23 4.66 9.95 -2.06
CA PHE A 23 4.97 11.30 -2.52
C PHE A 23 6.48 11.42 -2.80
N ARG A 24 6.83 11.85 -4.00
CA ARG A 24 8.21 11.84 -4.51
C ARG A 24 9.14 12.94 -3.96
N PRO A 25 8.70 14.20 -3.73
CA PRO A 25 9.60 15.26 -3.28
C PRO A 25 10.27 14.95 -1.93
N GLY A 26 11.59 15.13 -1.82
CA GLY A 26 12.31 14.87 -0.57
C GLY A 26 13.80 14.55 -0.68
N HIS A 27 14.48 14.92 -1.77
CA HIS A 27 15.93 14.72 -1.87
C HIS A 27 16.64 15.64 -0.88
N GLU A 28 17.53 15.06 -0.09
CA GLU A 28 18.21 15.63 1.06
C GLU A 28 19.05 16.87 0.76
N THR A 29 19.53 17.03 -0.47
CA THR A 29 20.33 18.19 -0.89
C THR A 29 19.49 19.44 -1.11
N TYR A 30 18.16 19.31 -1.21
CA TYR A 30 17.25 20.43 -1.44
C TYR A 30 16.34 20.65 -0.23
N PRO A 31 16.03 21.92 0.12
CA PRO A 31 15.12 22.24 1.22
C PRO A 31 13.64 21.99 0.86
N THR A 32 13.33 20.87 0.21
CA THR A 32 11.99 20.55 -0.31
C THR A 32 10.91 20.53 0.77
N TYR A 33 11.25 20.12 2.00
CA TYR A 33 10.31 20.14 3.13
C TYR A 33 10.07 21.53 3.73
N HIS A 34 10.81 22.56 3.30
CA HIS A 34 10.54 23.94 3.70
C HIS A 34 9.46 24.61 2.84
N ASP A 35 9.13 24.04 1.68
CA ASP A 35 8.03 24.52 0.82
C ASP A 35 6.67 24.28 1.48
N ASP A 36 5.86 25.33 1.56
CA ASP A 36 4.55 25.28 2.20
C ASP A 36 3.54 24.40 1.46
N ASN A 37 3.66 24.26 0.14
CA ASN A 37 2.84 23.34 -0.65
C ASN A 37 3.19 21.89 -0.31
N VAL A 38 4.48 21.58 -0.13
CA VAL A 38 4.92 20.24 0.29
C VAL A 38 4.37 19.92 1.67
N LYS A 39 4.47 20.84 2.62
CA LYS A 39 3.87 20.68 3.96
C LYS A 39 2.36 20.47 3.89
N LEU A 40 1.66 21.22 3.04
CA LEU A 40 0.21 21.10 2.86
C LEU A 40 -0.18 19.73 2.31
N VAL A 41 0.52 19.23 1.28
CA VAL A 41 0.27 17.89 0.73
C VAL A 41 0.47 16.82 1.80
N LEU A 42 1.55 16.89 2.58
CA LEU A 42 1.81 15.93 3.66
C LEU A 42 0.71 15.97 4.73
N LYS A 43 0.25 17.16 5.14
CA LYS A 43 -0.87 17.29 6.09
C LYS A 43 -2.15 16.65 5.55
N ASN A 44 -2.46 16.87 4.28
CA ASN A 44 -3.64 16.28 3.64
C ASN A 44 -3.51 14.77 3.48
N ALA A 45 -2.31 14.29 3.15
CA ALA A 45 -2.01 12.87 3.05
C ALA A 45 -2.20 12.13 4.37
N VAL A 46 -1.74 12.70 5.49
CA VAL A 46 -1.95 12.12 6.83
C VAL A 46 -3.45 12.02 7.14
N LYS A 47 -4.22 13.08 6.87
CA LYS A 47 -5.67 13.07 7.06
C LYS A 47 -6.37 12.04 6.18
N TRP A 48 -5.92 11.87 4.94
CA TRP A 48 -6.47 10.88 4.01
C TRP A 48 -6.08 9.44 4.40
N ALA A 49 -4.84 9.24 4.84
CA ALA A 49 -4.32 7.94 5.24
C ALA A 49 -4.95 7.43 6.54
N TYR A 50 -5.52 8.33 7.35
CA TYR A 50 -6.31 7.97 8.52
C TYR A 50 -7.46 7.04 8.13
N ASN A 51 -7.49 5.87 8.75
CA ASN A 51 -8.60 4.94 8.65
C ASN A 51 -9.33 4.90 10.00
N PRO A 52 -10.60 5.36 10.08
CA PRO A 52 -11.37 5.37 11.33
C PRO A 52 -11.72 3.98 11.85
N VAL A 53 -11.54 2.94 11.02
CA VAL A 53 -11.83 1.53 11.35
C VAL A 53 -10.59 0.81 11.94
N ALA A 54 -9.42 1.48 11.99
CA ALA A 54 -8.13 0.83 12.24
C ALA A 54 -7.82 0.58 13.73
N GLN A 55 -8.47 -0.41 14.31
CA GLN A 55 -7.75 -1.43 15.07
C GLN A 55 -8.07 -2.78 14.44
N LEU A 56 -7.20 -3.23 13.54
CA LEU A 56 -7.17 -4.66 13.23
C LEU A 56 -6.77 -5.34 14.55
N ASN A 57 -7.60 -6.28 15.02
CA ASN A 57 -7.31 -7.02 16.24
C ASN A 57 -5.90 -7.64 16.09
N PRO A 58 -4.92 -7.32 16.97
CA PRO A 58 -3.57 -7.85 16.87
C PRO A 58 -3.51 -9.38 16.88
N ALA A 59 -4.53 -10.02 17.47
CA ALA A 59 -4.67 -11.47 17.43
C ALA A 59 -5.06 -12.00 16.04
N THR A 60 -5.79 -11.21 15.23
CA THR A 60 -6.30 -11.63 13.91
C THR A 60 -5.64 -10.92 12.73
N VAL A 61 -4.69 -10.00 12.96
CA VAL A 61 -4.01 -9.28 11.88
C VAL A 61 -3.13 -10.22 11.04
N HIS A 62 -2.61 -11.27 11.67
CA HIS A 62 -1.88 -12.36 11.01
C HIS A 62 -2.82 -13.41 10.39
N ASP A 63 -4.08 -13.45 10.83
CA ASP A 63 -5.11 -14.34 10.30
C ASP A 63 -5.73 -13.81 9.01
N ALA A 64 -5.10 -12.82 8.35
CA ALA A 64 -5.55 -12.32 7.06
C ALA A 64 -5.74 -13.52 6.13
N PRO A 65 -6.99 -13.88 5.80
CA PRO A 65 -7.24 -15.16 5.15
C PRO A 65 -6.51 -15.11 3.81
N ASN A 66 -5.65 -16.09 3.56
CA ASN A 66 -5.17 -16.34 2.22
C ASN A 66 -6.42 -16.62 1.38
N VAL A 67 -6.87 -15.62 0.61
CA VAL A 67 -8.04 -15.75 -0.25
C VAL A 67 -7.63 -16.67 -1.39
N PRO A 68 -8.17 -17.90 -1.45
CA PRO A 68 -7.83 -18.83 -2.53
C PRO A 68 -8.17 -18.22 -3.89
N VAL A 69 -7.47 -18.65 -4.94
CA VAL A 69 -7.63 -18.12 -6.31
C VAL A 69 -9.09 -18.17 -6.77
N ASP A 70 -9.83 -19.19 -6.37
CA ASP A 70 -11.25 -19.38 -6.66
C ASP A 70 -12.18 -18.42 -5.89
N HIS A 71 -11.72 -17.80 -4.81
CA HIS A 71 -12.47 -16.82 -4.01
C HIS A 71 -11.98 -15.38 -4.20
N ALA A 72 -11.03 -15.17 -5.13
CA ALA A 72 -10.50 -13.84 -5.42
C ALA A 72 -11.60 -12.92 -5.99
N PRO A 73 -11.64 -11.63 -5.59
CA PRO A 73 -12.60 -10.67 -6.12
C PRO A 73 -12.51 -10.48 -7.65
N GLU A 74 -11.31 -10.69 -8.19
CA GLU A 74 -11.03 -10.67 -9.62
C GLU A 74 -10.70 -12.08 -10.12
N LYS A 75 -11.14 -12.42 -11.33
CA LYS A 75 -10.81 -13.70 -11.96
C LYS A 75 -9.32 -13.76 -12.28
N ILE A 76 -8.57 -14.46 -11.43
CA ILE A 76 -7.15 -14.73 -11.63
C ILE A 76 -6.94 -16.19 -12.03
N VAL A 77 -5.92 -16.42 -12.88
CA VAL A 77 -5.50 -17.77 -13.25
C VAL A 77 -4.24 -18.08 -12.47
N GLU A 78 -4.26 -19.19 -11.74
CA GLU A 78 -3.11 -19.65 -10.99
C GLU A 78 -1.97 -20.05 -11.94
N ARG A 79 -0.76 -19.55 -11.71
CA ARG A 79 0.42 -19.81 -12.54
C ARG A 79 1.62 -20.11 -11.66
N GLY A 80 2.43 -21.09 -12.08
CA GLY A 80 3.67 -21.48 -11.40
C GLY A 80 3.52 -22.68 -10.45
N PRO A 81 4.64 -23.29 -10.03
CA PRO A 81 4.63 -24.41 -9.09
C PRO A 81 4.24 -23.96 -7.68
N LYS A 82 3.45 -24.78 -6.99
CA LYS A 82 3.15 -24.59 -5.57
C LYS A 82 4.22 -25.24 -4.71
N LEU A 83 4.67 -24.53 -3.68
CA LEU A 83 5.55 -25.10 -2.65
C LEU A 83 4.78 -25.96 -1.65
N HIS A 84 3.47 -25.71 -1.46
CA HIS A 84 2.61 -26.37 -0.49
C HIS A 84 1.26 -26.78 -1.09
N GLN A 85 0.69 -27.86 -0.56
CA GLN A 85 -0.68 -28.29 -0.90
C GLN A 85 -1.72 -27.46 -0.14
N VAL A 86 -2.94 -27.38 -0.68
CA VAL A 86 -4.05 -26.68 -0.02
C VAL A 86 -4.36 -27.37 1.31
N GLY A 87 -4.20 -26.65 2.43
CA GLY A 87 -4.41 -27.17 3.78
C GLY A 87 -3.15 -27.61 4.53
N GLU A 88 -1.97 -27.59 3.89
CA GLU A 88 -0.72 -27.67 4.66
C GLU A 88 -0.52 -26.40 5.49
N ALA A 89 0.16 -26.54 6.64
CA ALA A 89 0.61 -25.42 7.44
C ALA A 89 1.76 -24.68 6.70
N GLY A 90 1.45 -24.08 5.56
CA GLY A 90 2.33 -23.14 4.87
C GLY A 90 2.53 -21.90 5.74
N TYR A 91 3.78 -21.43 5.80
CA TYR A 91 4.30 -20.37 6.68
C TYR A 91 3.21 -19.47 7.31
N ARG A 92 2.87 -19.79 8.56
CA ARG A 92 2.25 -18.85 9.50
C ARG A 92 3.21 -17.69 9.77
#